data_AF-A0A2P5LJ02-F1
#
_entry.id   AF-A0A2P5LJ02-F1
#
_cell.length_a   1.000
_cell.length_b   1.000
_cell.length_c   1.000
_cell.angle_alpha   90.00
_cell.angle_beta   90.00
_cell.angle_gamma   90.00
#
_symmetry.space_group_name_H-M   'P 1'
#
loop_
_entity.id
_entity.type
_entity.pdbx_description
1 polymer ?
#
loop_
_entity_poly.entity_id
_entity_poly.type
_entity_poly.pdbx_seq_one_letter_code
_entity_poly.pdbx_strand_id
1 'polypeptide(L)'
;MLMEKLVIVFILAVLAIVLIGRIKSAKTKRRRQLIDNYRFPLKITQQLSEKYPHLTQAQVNQVIEGLREYFHICNMAGKNFVSMPSQAVDQAWHEFILFTKQYELFCSKALGHFLHHTPAEAMRSPTQAQSGIKRAW
;
A
#
# COMPACT_ATOMS: atom_id res chain seq x y z
N MET A 1 -47.69 12.80 -12.35
CA MET A 1 -47.01 11.69 -13.05
C MET A 1 -45.56 11.96 -13.47
N LEU A 2 -45.23 12.98 -14.30
CA LEU A 2 -43.83 13.22 -14.71
C LEU A 2 -42.95 13.72 -13.54
N MET A 3 -43.45 14.69 -12.77
CA MET A 3 -42.75 15.26 -11.62
C MET A 3 -42.46 14.22 -10.53
N GLU A 4 -43.42 13.35 -10.21
CA GLU A 4 -43.25 12.26 -9.24
C GLU A 4 -42.17 11.27 -9.69
N LYS A 5 -42.14 10.92 -10.99
CA LYS A 5 -41.09 10.07 -11.55
C LYS A 5 -39.71 10.71 -11.41
N LEU A 6 -39.60 12.02 -11.65
CA LEU A 6 -38.33 12.75 -11.46
C LEU A 6 -37.87 12.76 -10.00
N VAL A 7 -38.79 12.96 -9.05
CA VAL A 7 -38.47 12.91 -7.61
C VAL A 7 -37.98 11.52 -7.21
N ILE A 8 -38.65 10.46 -7.67
CA ILE A 8 -38.23 9.07 -7.39
C ILE A 8 -36.83 8.79 -7.95
N VAL A 9 -36.55 9.17 -9.20
CA VAL A 9 -35.23 8.99 -9.80
C VAL A 9 -34.15 9.75 -9.03
N PHE A 10 -34.43 10.99 -8.61
CA PHE A 10 -33.50 11.77 -7.80
C PHE A 10 -33.19 11.10 -6.46
N ILE A 11 -34.22 10.64 -5.74
CA ILE A 11 -34.05 9.93 -4.47
C ILE A 11 -33.20 8.67 -4.66
N LEU A 12 -33.49 7.86 -5.69
CA LEU A 12 -32.70 6.66 -5.99
C LEU A 12 -31.24 6.99 -6.32
N ALA A 13 -30.99 8.07 -7.07
CA ALA A 13 -29.63 8.52 -7.38
C ALA A 13 -28.86 8.94 -6.10
N VAL A 14 -29.50 9.71 -5.21
CA VAL A 14 -28.91 10.12 -3.94
C VAL A 14 -28.62 8.90 -3.05
N LEU A 15 -29.56 7.97 -2.93
CA LEU A 15 -29.36 6.72 -2.17
C LEU A 15 -28.20 5.89 -2.73
N ALA A 16 -28.09 5.78 -4.06
CA ALA A 16 -27.00 5.08 -4.71
C ALA A 16 -25.64 5.75 -4.43
N ILE A 17 -25.56 7.08 -4.50
CA ILE A 17 -24.33 7.83 -4.19
C ILE A 17 -23.90 7.59 -2.74
N VAL A 18 -24.83 7.67 -1.79
CA VAL A 18 -24.56 7.43 -0.37
C VAL A 18 -24.09 5.98 -0.14
N LEU A 19 -24.73 5.00 -0.77
CA LEU A 19 -24.35 3.59 -0.67
C LEU A 19 -22.95 3.35 -1.22
N ILE A 20 -22.64 3.87 -2.41
CA ILE A 20 -21.30 3.78 -3.04
C ILE A 20 -20.25 4.42 -2.13
N GLY A 21 -20.55 5.60 -1.56
CA GLY A 21 -19.66 6.28 -0.61
C GLY A 21 -19.36 5.43 0.62
N ARG A 22 -20.37 4.79 1.22
CA ARG A 22 -20.19 3.89 2.37
C ARG A 22 -19.38 2.65 2.03
N ILE A 23 -19.65 2.02 0.88
CA ILE A 23 -18.88 0.85 0.42
C ILE A 23 -17.41 1.21 0.22
N LYS A 24 -17.12 2.35 -0.43
CA LYS A 24 -15.76 2.84 -0.64
C LYS A 24 -15.06 3.12 0.70
N SER A 25 -15.72 3.84 1.61
CA SER A 25 -15.18 4.16 2.93
C SER A 25 -14.88 2.90 3.77
N ALA A 26 -15.83 1.96 3.82
CA ALA A 26 -15.65 0.70 4.53
C ALA A 26 -14.48 -0.13 3.95
N LYS A 27 -14.35 -0.16 2.62
CA LYS A 27 -13.23 -0.82 1.92
C LYS A 27 -11.89 -0.19 2.28
N THR A 28 -11.79 1.14 2.25
CA THR A 28 -10.56 1.87 2.64
C THR A 28 -10.19 1.59 4.10
N LYS A 29 -11.16 1.62 5.01
CA LYS A 29 -10.95 1.30 6.43
C LYS A 29 -10.45 -0.13 6.63
N ARG A 30 -11.08 -1.11 5.98
CA ARG A 30 -10.68 -2.52 6.06
C ARG A 30 -9.25 -2.74 5.58
N ARG A 31 -8.85 -2.10 4.48
CA ARG A 31 -7.50 -2.19 3.93
C ARG A 31 -6.46 -1.61 4.87
N ARG A 32 -6.73 -0.41 5.40
CA ARG A 32 -5.88 0.23 6.40
C ARG A 32 -5.67 -0.68 7.61
N GLN A 33 -6.76 -1.20 8.17
CA GLN A 33 -6.70 -2.13 9.31
C GLN A 33 -5.92 -3.41 9.00
N LEU A 34 -6.01 -3.93 7.77
CA LEU A 34 -5.24 -5.09 7.37
C LEU A 34 -3.74 -4.76 7.37
N ILE A 35 -3.34 -3.63 6.79
CA ILE A 35 -1.94 -3.16 6.79
C ILE A 35 -1.47 -2.94 8.23
N ASP A 36 -2.26 -2.30 9.08
CA ASP A 36 -1.93 -2.04 10.49
C ASP A 36 -1.62 -3.34 11.26
N ASN A 37 -2.45 -4.36 11.06
CA ASN A 37 -2.35 -5.62 11.80
C ASN A 37 -1.53 -6.70 11.10
N TYR A 38 -0.95 -6.40 9.93
CA TYR A 38 -0.21 -7.40 9.17
C TYR A 38 1.06 -7.82 9.92
N ARG A 39 1.23 -9.13 10.11
CA ARG A 39 2.43 -9.71 10.72
C ARG A 39 3.39 -10.14 9.63
N PHE A 40 4.47 -9.39 9.47
CA PHE A 40 5.52 -9.73 8.52
C PHE A 40 6.27 -11.00 8.95
N PRO A 41 6.69 -11.86 8.00
CA PRO A 41 7.54 -13.00 8.32
C PRO A 41 8.80 -12.60 9.08
N LEU A 42 9.10 -13.30 10.18
CA LEU A 42 10.29 -13.03 11.00
C LEU A 42 11.60 -13.14 10.20
N LYS A 43 11.61 -13.96 9.15
CA LYS A 43 12.77 -14.10 8.26
C LYS A 43 13.19 -12.78 7.62
N ILE A 44 12.27 -11.83 7.39
CA ILE A 44 12.60 -10.49 6.89
C ILE A 44 13.50 -9.77 7.89
N THR A 45 13.15 -9.78 9.18
CA THR A 45 14.00 -9.15 10.22
C THR A 45 15.35 -9.83 10.36
N GLN A 46 15.42 -11.16 10.21
CA GLN A 46 16.69 -11.89 10.23
C GLN A 46 17.60 -11.48 9.07
N GLN A 47 17.06 -11.43 7.86
CA GLN A 47 17.81 -11.01 6.67
C GLN A 47 18.25 -9.54 6.73
N LEU A 48 17.42 -8.65 7.30
CA LEU A 48 17.81 -7.27 7.56
C LEU A 48 18.99 -7.18 8.53
N SER A 49 18.96 -7.92 9.64
CA SER A 49 20.06 -7.94 10.61
C SER A 49 21.36 -8.51 10.02
N GLU A 50 21.26 -9.51 9.14
CA GLU A 50 22.41 -10.06 8.41
C GLU A 50 23.00 -9.02 7.43
N LYS A 51 22.15 -8.32 6.66
CA LYS A 51 22.60 -7.32 5.68
C LYS A 51 23.11 -6.03 6.33
N TYR A 52 22.51 -5.62 7.44
CA TYR A 52 22.84 -4.40 8.17
C TYR A 52 23.25 -4.72 9.61
N PRO A 53 24.43 -5.35 9.83
CA PRO A 53 24.84 -5.83 11.16
C PRO A 53 25.12 -4.71 12.17
N HIS A 54 25.21 -3.46 11.71
CA HIS A 54 25.34 -2.28 12.57
C HIS A 54 24.00 -1.78 13.13
N LEU A 55 22.86 -2.28 12.63
CA LEU A 55 21.56 -1.92 13.16
C LEU A 55 21.26 -2.74 14.42
N THR A 56 20.81 -2.04 15.45
CA THR A 56 20.21 -2.66 16.63
C THR A 56 18.86 -3.30 16.28
N GLN A 57 18.37 -4.23 17.11
CA GLN A 57 17.05 -4.84 16.92
C GLN A 57 15.92 -3.79 16.90
N ALA A 58 16.03 -2.73 17.70
CA ALA A 58 15.07 -1.64 17.71
C ALA A 58 15.02 -0.92 16.35
N GLN A 59 16.19 -0.66 15.74
CA GLN A 59 16.27 -0.05 14.41
C GLN A 59 15.76 -0.98 13.31
N VAL A 60 16.01 -2.29 13.39
CA VAL A 60 15.40 -3.27 12.48
C VAL A 60 13.88 -3.23 12.58
N ASN A 61 13.33 -3.14 13.79
CA ASN A 61 11.88 -3.00 13.98
C ASN A 61 11.35 -1.68 13.39
N GLN A 62 12.11 -0.57 13.49
CA GLN A 62 11.76 0.69 12.82
C GLN A 62 11.71 0.55 11.30
N VAL A 63 12.61 -0.23 10.69
CA VAL A 63 12.57 -0.51 9.25
C VAL A 63 11.29 -1.27 8.87
N ILE A 64 10.84 -2.23 9.69
CA ILE A 64 9.59 -2.97 9.46
C ILE A 64 8.37 -2.04 9.58
N GLU A 65 8.36 -1.12 10.55
CA GLU A 65 7.29 -0.12 10.64
C GLU A 65 7.33 0.86 9.45
N GLY A 66 8.51 1.27 8.99
CA GLY A 66 8.67 2.04 7.76
C GLY A 66 8.14 1.31 6.52
N LEU A 67 8.31 -0.01 6.43
CA LEU A 67 7.72 -0.84 5.38
C LEU A 67 6.17 -0.83 5.46
N ARG A 68 5.61 -0.90 6.67
CA ARG A 68 4.17 -0.79 6.89
C ARG A 68 3.63 0.56 6.43
N GLU A 69 4.30 1.65 6.81
CA GLU A 69 3.96 3.01 6.39
C GLU A 69 4.02 3.16 4.87
N TYR A 70 5.06 2.62 4.23
CA TYR A 70 5.16 2.59 2.76
C TYR A 70 3.93 1.93 2.12
N PHE A 71 3.47 0.79 2.64
CA PHE A 71 2.26 0.14 2.12
C PHE A 71 0.97 0.94 2.34
N HIS A 72 0.87 1.74 3.41
CA HIS A 72 -0.23 2.70 3.56
C HIS A 72 -0.21 3.75 2.46
N ILE A 73 0.96 4.31 2.16
CA ILE A 73 1.12 5.29 1.06
C ILE A 73 0.76 4.65 -0.28
N CYS A 74 1.20 3.42 -0.56
CA CYS A 74 0.80 2.69 -1.75
C CYS A 74 -0.72 2.45 -1.82
N ASN A 75 -1.35 2.06 -0.72
CA ASN A 75 -2.81 1.87 -0.67
C ASN A 75 -3.58 3.18 -0.96
N MET A 76 -3.06 4.31 -0.47
CA MET A 76 -3.63 5.64 -0.76
C MET A 76 -3.39 6.07 -2.22
N ALA A 77 -2.21 5.80 -2.75
CA ALA A 77 -1.82 6.12 -4.13
C ALA A 77 -2.53 5.24 -5.18
N GLY A 78 -3.02 4.06 -4.80
CA GLY A 78 -3.59 3.08 -5.70
C GLY A 78 -2.54 2.56 -6.69
N LYS A 79 -2.84 2.61 -7.99
CA LYS A 79 -1.92 2.13 -9.05
C LYS A 79 -0.81 3.13 -9.40
N ASN A 80 -0.75 4.28 -8.74
CA ASN A 80 0.27 5.28 -9.01
C ASN A 80 1.59 4.90 -8.32
N PHE A 81 2.70 5.13 -9.00
CA PHE A 81 4.04 4.85 -8.48
C PHE A 81 4.34 5.64 -7.19
N VAL A 82 5.01 5.01 -6.23
CA VAL A 82 5.43 5.65 -4.96
C VAL A 82 6.91 5.40 -4.78
N SER A 83 7.69 6.47 -4.59
CA SER A 83 9.13 6.35 -4.41
C SER A 83 9.47 5.75 -3.06
N MET A 84 10.56 5.00 -3.03
CA MET A 84 11.03 4.28 -1.86
C MET A 84 11.54 5.24 -0.76
N PRO A 85 11.12 5.11 0.51
CA PRO A 85 11.62 5.94 1.63
C PRO A 85 13.11 5.81 1.92
N SER A 86 13.66 4.59 1.83
CA SER A 86 15.05 4.32 2.18
C SER A 86 15.49 2.97 1.62
N GLN A 87 16.79 2.77 1.48
CA GLN A 87 17.35 1.49 1.05
C GLN A 87 17.05 0.34 2.02
N ALA A 88 16.95 0.62 3.32
CA ALA A 88 16.63 -0.41 4.31
C ALA A 88 15.17 -0.89 4.19
N VAL A 89 14.22 0.04 3.96
CA VAL A 89 12.81 -0.31 3.69
C VAL A 89 12.69 -1.04 2.35
N ASP A 90 13.46 -0.62 1.34
CA ASP A 90 13.53 -1.32 0.05
C ASP A 90 13.99 -2.76 0.23
N GLN A 91 15.03 -2.98 1.04
CA GLN A 91 15.48 -4.33 1.35
C GLN A 91 14.38 -5.13 2.04
N ALA A 92 13.71 -4.56 3.05
CA ALA A 92 12.63 -5.24 3.75
C ALA A 92 11.51 -5.66 2.80
N TRP A 93 11.18 -4.80 1.82
CA TRP A 93 10.20 -5.12 0.80
C TRP A 93 10.71 -6.22 -0.15
N HIS A 94 11.95 -6.15 -0.60
CA HIS A 94 12.58 -7.19 -1.42
C HIS A 94 12.48 -8.56 -0.75
N GLU A 95 12.82 -8.66 0.54
CA GLU A 95 12.69 -9.90 1.30
C GLU A 95 11.24 -10.38 1.37
N PHE A 96 10.27 -9.47 1.50
CA PHE A 96 8.87 -9.83 1.55
C PHE A 96 8.34 -10.41 0.23
N ILE A 97 8.81 -9.91 -0.91
CA ILE A 97 8.41 -10.40 -2.26
C ILE A 97 8.73 -11.88 -2.43
N LEU A 98 9.79 -12.38 -1.80
CA LEU A 98 10.20 -13.78 -1.86
C LEU A 98 9.18 -14.72 -1.21
N PHE A 99 8.31 -14.22 -0.32
CA PHE A 99 7.16 -14.96 0.21
C PHE A 99 5.98 -14.92 -0.77
N THR A 100 6.21 -15.33 -2.01
CA THR A 100 5.37 -15.04 -3.19
C THR A 100 3.86 -15.22 -2.96
N LYS A 101 3.43 -16.35 -2.38
CA LYS A 101 2.01 -16.61 -2.06
C LYS A 101 1.44 -15.66 -1.00
N GLN A 102 2.21 -15.36 0.04
CA GLN A 102 1.81 -14.43 1.09
C GLN A 102 1.80 -12.99 0.57
N TYR A 103 2.80 -12.65 -0.25
CA TYR A 103 2.93 -11.34 -0.87
C TYR A 103 1.77 -11.06 -1.83
N GLU A 104 1.42 -12.00 -2.70
CA GLU A 104 0.25 -11.90 -3.58
C GLU A 104 -1.05 -11.73 -2.79
N LEU A 105 -1.23 -12.53 -1.72
CA LEU A 105 -2.41 -12.43 -0.86
C LEU A 105 -2.48 -11.10 -0.12
N PHE A 106 -1.34 -10.60 0.36
CA PHE A 106 -1.24 -9.29 0.99
C PHE A 106 -1.62 -8.21 -0.02
N CYS A 107 -0.99 -8.16 -1.19
CA CYS A 107 -1.27 -7.16 -2.22
C CYS A 107 -2.75 -7.15 -2.64
N SER A 108 -3.34 -8.32 -2.90
CA SER A 108 -4.75 -8.44 -3.29
C SER A 108 -5.72 -7.94 -2.21
N LYS A 109 -5.46 -8.25 -0.93
CA LYS A 109 -6.35 -7.86 0.17
C LYS A 109 -6.10 -6.45 0.70
N ALA A 110 -4.83 -6.08 0.86
CA ALA A 110 -4.38 -4.82 1.45
C ALA A 110 -4.44 -3.66 0.45
N LEU A 111 -3.98 -3.89 -0.80
CA LEU A 111 -3.81 -2.84 -1.82
C LEU A 111 -4.90 -2.94 -2.91
N GLY A 112 -5.39 -4.15 -3.17
CA GLY A 112 -6.38 -4.42 -4.22
C GLY A 112 -5.81 -4.67 -5.60
N HIS A 113 -4.49 -4.74 -5.72
CA HIS A 113 -3.76 -5.09 -6.93
C HIS A 113 -2.38 -5.58 -6.51
N PHE A 114 -1.72 -6.32 -7.40
CA PHE A 114 -0.31 -6.65 -7.21
C PHE A 114 0.52 -5.36 -7.23
N LEU A 115 1.40 -5.18 -6.24
CA LEU A 115 2.34 -4.07 -6.21
C LEU A 115 3.64 -4.57 -6.83
N HIS A 116 3.95 -4.11 -8.04
CA HIS A 116 5.19 -4.51 -8.69
C HIS A 116 6.35 -3.71 -8.12
N HIS A 117 7.44 -4.41 -7.82
CA HIS A 117 8.72 -3.79 -7.50
C HIS A 117 9.51 -3.55 -8.78
N THR A 118 10.04 -2.35 -8.93
CA THR A 118 10.99 -2.00 -9.99
C THR A 118 12.22 -1.40 -9.31
N PRO A 119 13.38 -2.07 -9.34
CA PRO A 119 14.62 -1.55 -8.79
C PRO A 119 14.96 -0.18 -9.38
N ALA A 120 15.63 0.66 -8.60
CA ALA A 120 15.96 2.02 -9.02
C ALA A 120 16.84 2.04 -10.28
N GLU A 121 17.74 1.07 -10.38
CA GLU A 121 18.65 0.84 -11.51
C GLU A 121 17.90 0.48 -12.80
N ALA A 122 16.70 -0.08 -12.68
CA ALA A 122 15.84 -0.49 -13.79
C ALA A 122 14.76 0.55 -14.13
N MET A 123 14.72 1.70 -13.45
CA MET A 123 13.75 2.76 -13.76
C MET A 123 14.07 3.44 -15.10
N ARG A 124 13.04 3.59 -15.95
CA ARG A 124 13.18 4.07 -17.34
C ARG A 124 13.52 5.55 -17.46
N SER A 125 13.20 6.38 -16.47
CA SER A 125 13.52 7.81 -16.49
C SER A 125 13.60 8.45 -15.09
N PRO A 126 14.42 9.51 -14.92
CA PRO A 126 14.48 10.29 -13.68
C PRO A 126 13.15 10.98 -13.31
N THR A 127 12.31 11.29 -14.31
CA THR A 127 11.01 11.96 -14.12
C THR A 127 9.99 11.10 -13.37
N GLN A 128 10.01 9.77 -13.55
CA GLN A 128 9.16 8.86 -12.78
C GLN A 128 9.51 8.90 -11.29
N ALA A 129 10.81 8.89 -10.96
CA ALA A 129 11.29 8.98 -9.58
C ALA A 129 10.86 10.28 -8.90
N GLN A 130 10.94 11.42 -9.61
CA GLN A 130 10.54 12.71 -9.05
C GLN A 130 9.03 12.80 -8.77
N SER A 131 8.20 12.22 -9.64
CA SER A 131 6.74 12.16 -9.42
C SER A 131 6.36 11.27 -8.24
N GLY A 132 7.11 10.19 -8.01
CA GLY A 132 6.91 9.29 -6.89
C GLY A 132 7.34 9.91 -5.56
N ILE A 133 8.39 10.74 -5.56
CA ILE A 133 8.85 11.47 -4.37
C ILE A 133 7.76 12.44 -3.91
N LYS A 134 7.27 13.32 -4.81
CA LYS A 134 6.21 14.30 -4.49
C LYS A 134 4.90 13.66 -4.01
N ARG A 135 4.66 12.40 -4.36
CA ARG A 135 3.46 11.66 -3.94
C ARG A 135 3.62 11.06 -2.54
N ALA A 136 4.85 10.75 -2.15
CA ALA A 136 5.17 10.09 -0.89
C ALA A 136 5.56 11.09 0.21
N TRP A 137 6.25 12.17 -0.15
CA TRP A 137 6.93 13.13 0.74
C TRP A 137 6.60 14.57 0.32
#